data_AF-A0A3D0RPL9-F1
#
_entry.id   AF-A0A3D0RPL9-F1
#
_cell.length_a   1.000
_cell.length_b   1.000
_cell.length_c   1.000
_cell.angle_alpha   90.00
_cell.angle_beta   90.00
_cell.angle_gamma   90.00
#
_symmetry.space_group_name_H-M   'P 1'
#
loop_
_entity.id
_entity.type
_entity.pdbx_description
1 polymer ?
#
loop_
_entity_poly.entity_id
_entity_poly.type
_entity_poly.pdbx_seq_one_letter_code
_entity_poly.pdbx_strand_id
1 'polypeptide(L)'
;GAIGAMSISWLFVAKKPDLATTLNGALAGLVAITAPCAYVTPGFSLLIGVIGGVIVVYGAVWLEKLKIDDPVGAVPVHLFNGVWGTLAIGIFGTEGIGSLVTGDTGQLVAQFIGVAAYGVWCVVTGSILFLGIKAVNGLRVSREEEIKGLDIEEHGIQAYPNDVVGALGATD
;
A
#
# COMPACT_ATOMS: atom_id res chain seq x y z
N GLY A 1 7.84 -9.33 5.87
CA GLY A 1 7.30 -8.62 4.70
C GLY A 1 7.67 -9.32 3.42
N ALA A 2 8.85 -9.01 2.87
CA ALA A 2 9.33 -9.50 1.57
C ALA A 2 9.15 -11.01 1.35
N ILE A 3 9.65 -11.85 2.27
CA ILE A 3 9.53 -13.31 2.16
C ILE A 3 8.05 -13.74 2.14
N GLY A 4 7.22 -13.17 3.01
CA GLY A 4 5.78 -13.47 3.04
C GLY A 4 5.08 -13.14 1.71
N ALA A 5 5.33 -11.95 1.17
CA ALA A 5 4.78 -11.51 -0.10
C ALA A 5 5.28 -12.35 -1.29
N MET A 6 6.59 -12.62 -1.35
CA MET A 6 7.19 -13.44 -2.39
C MET A 6 6.63 -14.86 -2.36
N SER A 7 6.59 -15.50 -1.18
CA SER A 7 6.09 -16.87 -1.04
C SER A 7 4.62 -16.97 -1.39
N ILE A 8 3.76 -16.07 -0.88
CA ILE A 8 2.32 -16.14 -1.17
C ILE A 8 2.03 -15.84 -2.65
N SER A 9 2.71 -14.84 -3.23
CA SER A 9 2.53 -14.48 -4.63
C SER A 9 3.00 -15.62 -5.54
N TRP A 10 4.19 -16.16 -5.29
CA TRP A 10 4.71 -17.27 -6.08
C TRP A 10 3.80 -18.50 -5.98
N LEU A 11 3.43 -18.92 -4.78
CA LEU A 11 2.65 -20.15 -4.61
C LEU A 11 1.21 -20.03 -5.13
N PHE A 12 0.57 -18.87 -4.96
CA PHE A 12 -0.89 -18.75 -5.15
C PHE A 12 -1.33 -17.74 -6.20
N VAL A 13 -0.55 -16.70 -6.50
CA VAL A 13 -0.98 -15.59 -7.36
C VAL A 13 -0.22 -15.58 -8.69
N ALA A 14 1.03 -15.14 -8.71
CA ALA A 14 1.82 -14.97 -9.92
C ALA A 14 2.41 -16.28 -10.49
N LYS A 15 2.46 -17.37 -9.70
CA LYS A 15 3.04 -18.67 -10.09
C LYS A 15 4.53 -18.63 -10.48
N LYS A 16 5.19 -17.51 -10.23
CA LYS A 16 6.64 -17.27 -10.39
C LYS A 16 7.10 -16.22 -9.37
N PRO A 17 8.40 -16.19 -9.01
CA PRO A 17 8.94 -15.12 -8.18
C PRO A 17 8.83 -13.79 -8.93
N ASP A 18 8.29 -12.77 -8.26
CA ASP A 18 8.12 -11.42 -8.80
C ASP A 18 8.84 -10.39 -7.92
N LEU A 19 9.73 -9.60 -8.54
CA LEU A 19 10.56 -8.64 -7.82
C LEU A 19 9.74 -7.48 -7.25
N ALA A 20 8.83 -6.92 -8.05
CA ALA A 20 8.01 -5.79 -7.64
C ALA A 20 7.16 -6.13 -6.41
N THR A 21 6.49 -7.28 -6.45
CA THR A 21 5.70 -7.81 -5.32
C THR A 21 6.57 -8.04 -4.08
N THR A 22 7.79 -8.55 -4.26
CA THR A 22 8.71 -8.80 -3.13
C THR A 22 9.16 -7.49 -2.48
N LEU A 23 9.47 -6.46 -3.27
CA LEU A 23 9.85 -5.13 -2.79
C LEU A 23 8.68 -4.45 -2.09
N ASN A 24 7.48 -4.49 -2.66
CA ASN A 24 6.26 -4.01 -1.98
C ASN A 24 5.97 -4.81 -0.71
N GLY A 25 6.31 -6.10 -0.67
CA GLY A 25 6.31 -6.91 0.54
C GLY A 25 7.28 -6.41 1.62
N ALA A 26 8.47 -5.94 1.25
CA ALA A 26 9.41 -5.33 2.18
C ALA A 26 8.81 -4.07 2.80
N LEU A 27 8.29 -3.17 1.97
CA LEU A 27 7.62 -1.94 2.41
C LEU A 27 6.41 -2.23 3.31
N ALA A 28 5.56 -3.17 2.92
CA ALA A 28 4.42 -3.61 3.71
C ALA A 28 4.82 -4.13 5.10
N GLY A 29 5.94 -4.87 5.19
CA GLY A 29 6.48 -5.30 6.47
C GLY A 29 6.96 -4.14 7.35
N LEU A 30 7.61 -3.14 6.76
CA LEU A 30 8.05 -1.93 7.46
C LEU A 30 6.86 -1.10 7.95
N VAL A 31 5.84 -0.92 7.11
CA VAL A 31 4.61 -0.21 7.50
C VAL A 31 3.89 -0.97 8.63
N ALA A 32 3.70 -2.29 8.47
CA ALA A 32 3.00 -3.11 9.46
C ALA A 32 3.67 -3.08 10.85
N ILE A 33 5.01 -2.97 10.92
CA ILE A 33 5.72 -2.90 12.20
C ILE A 33 5.86 -1.47 12.76
N THR A 34 5.56 -0.43 11.97
CA THR A 34 5.82 0.97 12.36
C THR A 34 5.15 1.36 13.67
N ALA A 35 3.85 1.08 13.84
CA ALA A 35 3.13 1.40 15.06
C ALA A 35 3.49 0.48 16.25
N PRO A 36 3.58 -0.86 16.09
CA PRO A 36 3.84 -1.77 17.21
C PRO A 36 5.32 -1.95 17.58
N CYS A 37 6.29 -1.36 16.87
CA CYS A 37 7.72 -1.69 17.02
C CYS A 37 8.26 -1.60 18.46
N ALA A 38 7.74 -0.70 19.29
CA ALA A 38 8.15 -0.50 20.68
C ALA A 38 7.41 -1.40 21.68
N TYR A 39 6.36 -2.10 21.24
CA TYR A 39 5.38 -2.74 22.12
C TYR A 39 5.32 -4.27 21.96
N VAL A 40 6.01 -4.83 20.98
CA VAL A 40 5.94 -6.26 20.64
C VAL A 40 7.32 -6.92 20.69
N THR A 41 7.35 -8.21 21.01
CA THR A 41 8.58 -8.99 20.98
C THR A 41 9.12 -9.19 19.56
N PRO A 42 10.41 -9.54 19.39
CA PRO A 42 10.97 -9.91 18.09
C PRO A 42 10.23 -11.07 17.39
N GLY A 43 9.64 -12.01 18.15
CA GLY A 43 8.84 -13.09 17.58
C GLY A 43 7.55 -12.58 16.94
N PHE A 44 6.85 -11.69 17.63
CA PHE A 44 5.64 -11.06 17.09
C PHE A 44 5.95 -10.09 15.95
N SER A 45 7.09 -9.40 15.97
CA SER A 45 7.46 -8.50 14.86
C SER A 45 7.63 -9.25 13.53
N LEU A 46 8.23 -10.45 13.56
CA LEU A 46 8.32 -11.32 12.39
C LEU A 46 6.94 -11.73 11.88
N LEU A 47 6.05 -12.16 12.78
CA LEU A 47 4.68 -12.56 12.44
C LEU A 47 3.89 -11.42 11.79
N ILE A 48 3.91 -10.23 12.41
CA ILE A 48 3.26 -9.02 11.91
C ILE A 48 3.75 -8.68 10.50
N GLY A 49 5.06 -8.75 10.29
CA GLY A 49 5.67 -8.48 8.99
C GLY A 49 5.33 -9.54 7.93
N VAL A 50 5.23 -10.82 8.28
CA VAL A 50 4.81 -11.88 7.34
C VAL A 50 3.36 -11.68 6.94
N ILE A 51 2.46 -11.44 7.90
CA ILE A 51 1.05 -11.14 7.62
C ILE A 51 0.94 -9.89 6.75
N GLY A 52 1.74 -8.85 7.01
CA GLY A 52 1.73 -7.65 6.17
C GLY A 52 2.13 -7.90 4.72
N GLY A 53 3.08 -8.82 4.50
CA GLY A 53 3.43 -9.32 3.17
C GLY A 53 2.28 -10.06 2.48
N VAL A 54 1.42 -10.76 3.21
CA VAL A 54 0.22 -11.41 2.67
C VAL A 54 -0.85 -10.37 2.33
N ILE A 55 -1.05 -9.38 3.21
CA ILE A 55 -2.02 -8.30 3.03
C ILE A 55 -1.74 -7.49 1.77
N VAL A 56 -0.47 -7.15 1.49
CA VAL A 56 -0.14 -6.34 0.30
C VAL A 56 -0.46 -7.08 -0.99
N VAL A 57 -0.20 -8.39 -1.06
CA VAL A 57 -0.46 -9.19 -2.27
C VAL A 57 -1.96 -9.31 -2.53
N TYR A 58 -2.72 -9.76 -1.54
CA TYR A 58 -4.17 -9.91 -1.73
C TYR A 58 -4.89 -8.57 -1.81
N GLY A 59 -4.38 -7.53 -1.15
CA GLY A 59 -4.88 -6.17 -1.26
C GLY A 59 -4.77 -5.64 -2.69
N ALA A 60 -3.63 -5.84 -3.35
CA ALA A 60 -3.45 -5.44 -4.75
C ALA A 60 -4.43 -6.20 -5.68
N VAL A 61 -4.51 -7.53 -5.53
CA VAL A 61 -5.47 -8.36 -6.30
C VAL A 61 -6.92 -7.93 -6.06
N TRP A 62 -7.25 -7.50 -4.83
CA TRP A 62 -8.58 -7.04 -4.49
C TRP A 62 -8.92 -5.71 -5.17
N LEU A 63 -8.01 -4.73 -5.16
CA LEU A 63 -8.20 -3.45 -5.84
C LEU A 63 -8.31 -3.63 -7.36
N GLU A 64 -7.50 -4.50 -7.95
CA GLU A 64 -7.58 -4.83 -9.39
C GLU A 64 -8.95 -5.41 -9.74
N LYS A 65 -9.49 -6.33 -8.93
CA LYS A 65 -10.85 -6.88 -9.10
C LYS A 65 -11.95 -5.82 -9.01
N LEU A 66 -11.72 -4.78 -8.21
CA LEU A 66 -12.61 -3.61 -8.10
C LEU A 66 -12.39 -2.59 -9.23
N LYS A 67 -11.45 -2.83 -10.14
CA LYS A 67 -11.04 -1.91 -11.21
C LYS A 67 -10.55 -0.56 -10.65
N ILE A 68 -9.95 -0.59 -9.46
CA ILE A 68 -9.28 0.55 -8.85
C ILE A 68 -7.81 0.45 -9.24
N ASP A 69 -7.38 1.39 -10.09
CA ASP A 69 -5.99 1.48 -10.53
C ASP A 69 -5.15 2.18 -9.45
N ASP A 70 -4.34 1.39 -8.74
CA ASP A 70 -3.36 1.85 -7.76
C ASP A 70 -1.95 1.60 -8.33
N PRO A 71 -1.37 2.59 -9.05
CA PRO A 71 -0.22 2.37 -9.92
C PRO A 71 1.06 1.96 -9.18
N VAL A 72 1.16 2.27 -7.89
CA VAL A 72 2.33 1.97 -7.06
C VAL A 72 2.03 0.99 -5.92
N GLY A 73 0.77 0.57 -5.76
CA GLY A 73 0.34 -0.25 -4.63
C GLY A 73 0.32 0.52 -3.31
N ALA A 74 0.08 1.84 -3.34
CA ALA A 74 0.10 2.68 -2.15
C ALA A 74 -0.98 2.26 -1.14
N VAL A 75 -2.16 1.87 -1.60
CA VAL A 75 -3.29 1.51 -0.72
C VAL A 75 -3.00 0.20 0.03
N PRO A 76 -2.59 -0.91 -0.61
CA PRO A 76 -2.23 -2.13 0.12
C PRO A 76 -0.97 -1.98 0.99
N VAL A 77 0.05 -1.22 0.55
CA VAL A 77 1.29 -1.02 1.32
C VAL A 77 1.07 -0.11 2.53
N HIS A 78 0.33 0.99 2.40
CA HIS A 78 0.22 1.99 3.46
C HIS A 78 -1.10 1.91 4.21
N LEU A 79 -2.24 1.89 3.52
CA LEU A 79 -3.55 1.89 4.19
C LEU A 79 -3.82 0.54 4.87
N PHE A 80 -3.83 -0.57 4.12
CA PHE A 80 -4.20 -1.87 4.71
C PHE A 80 -3.19 -2.33 5.75
N ASN A 81 -1.90 -2.18 5.47
CA ASN A 81 -0.84 -2.53 6.40
C ASN A 81 -0.71 -1.55 7.57
N GLY A 82 -1.03 -0.27 7.39
CA GLY A 82 -1.12 0.70 8.48
C GLY A 82 -2.24 0.37 9.45
N VAL A 83 -3.42 -0.01 8.94
CA VAL A 83 -4.53 -0.54 9.74
C VAL A 83 -4.11 -1.81 10.48
N TRP A 84 -3.56 -2.79 9.76
CA TRP A 84 -3.08 -4.05 10.35
C TRP A 84 -2.06 -3.82 11.46
N GLY A 85 -1.02 -3.03 11.21
CA GLY A 85 0.03 -2.73 12.18
C GLY A 85 -0.50 -2.04 13.43
N THR A 86 -1.41 -1.08 13.26
CA THR A 86 -2.03 -0.37 14.39
C THR A 86 -2.86 -1.33 15.25
N LEU A 87 -3.69 -2.17 14.62
CA LEU A 87 -4.46 -3.18 15.34
C LEU A 87 -3.57 -4.25 15.99
N ALA A 88 -2.41 -4.56 15.39
CA ALA A 88 -1.46 -5.52 15.94
C ALA A 88 -0.90 -5.11 17.31
N ILE A 89 -0.88 -3.82 17.67
CA ILE A 89 -0.59 -3.37 19.04
C ILE A 89 -1.59 -3.99 20.03
N GLY A 90 -2.89 -3.90 19.72
CA GLY A 90 -3.95 -4.41 20.58
C GLY A 90 -4.06 -5.93 20.59
N ILE A 91 -3.45 -6.61 19.62
CA ILE A 91 -3.44 -8.07 19.54
C ILE A 91 -2.19 -8.63 20.24
N PHE A 92 -1.00 -8.12 19.92
CA PHE A 92 0.30 -8.72 20.28
C PHE A 92 1.15 -7.88 21.25
N GLY A 93 0.66 -6.73 21.70
CA GLY A 93 1.39 -5.85 22.61
C GLY A 93 1.72 -6.50 23.96
N THR A 94 2.99 -6.65 24.28
CA THR A 94 3.46 -7.25 25.55
C THR A 94 4.41 -6.34 26.33
N GLU A 95 5.07 -5.40 25.65
CA GLU A 95 6.08 -4.54 26.27
C GLU A 95 5.42 -3.27 26.82
N GLY A 96 5.19 -3.23 28.14
CA GLY A 96 4.66 -2.05 28.84
C GLY A 96 3.18 -1.73 28.58
N ILE A 97 2.45 -2.61 27.88
CA ILE A 97 1.01 -2.45 27.59
C ILE A 97 0.25 -3.77 27.74
N GLY A 98 -1.07 -3.68 27.94
CA GLY A 98 -2.00 -4.80 27.82
C GLY A 98 -2.42 -5.03 26.36
N SER A 99 -2.76 -6.27 26.01
CA SER A 99 -3.30 -6.66 24.69
C SER A 99 -4.02 -8.00 24.80
N LEU A 100 -4.62 -8.47 23.70
CA LEU A 100 -5.31 -9.76 23.68
C LEU A 100 -4.44 -10.92 24.16
N VAL A 101 -3.16 -10.97 23.77
CA VAL A 101 -2.26 -12.05 24.22
C VAL A 101 -1.92 -11.98 25.71
N THR A 102 -2.07 -10.83 26.35
CA THR A 102 -1.89 -10.66 27.80
C THR A 102 -3.22 -10.68 28.58
N GLY A 103 -4.35 -10.86 27.89
CA GLY A 103 -5.69 -10.96 28.49
C GLY A 103 -6.43 -9.63 28.62
N ASP A 104 -5.90 -8.53 28.06
CA ASP A 104 -6.55 -7.21 28.06
C ASP A 104 -7.12 -6.85 26.68
N THR A 105 -8.42 -6.60 26.62
CA THR A 105 -9.08 -6.17 25.37
C THR A 105 -9.07 -4.67 25.16
N GLY A 106 -8.75 -3.87 26.19
CA GLY A 106 -8.83 -2.41 26.16
C GLY A 106 -7.99 -1.81 25.05
N GLN A 107 -6.77 -2.32 24.86
CA GLN A 107 -5.88 -1.80 23.84
C GLN A 107 -6.39 -2.05 22.42
N LEU A 108 -6.96 -3.22 22.11
CA LEU A 108 -7.53 -3.48 20.78
C LEU A 108 -8.68 -2.53 20.45
N VAL A 109 -9.55 -2.26 21.41
CA VAL A 109 -10.64 -1.29 21.24
C VAL A 109 -10.07 0.12 21.00
N ALA A 110 -9.07 0.55 21.78
CA ALA A 110 -8.42 1.84 21.60
C ALA A 110 -7.78 1.99 20.21
N GLN A 111 -7.08 0.97 19.73
CA GLN A 111 -6.46 0.99 18.39
C GLN A 111 -7.50 1.00 17.27
N PHE A 112 -8.61 0.28 17.42
CA PHE A 112 -9.70 0.33 16.46
C PHE A 112 -10.34 1.72 16.37
N ILE A 113 -10.59 2.36 17.52
CA ILE A 113 -11.08 3.74 17.57
C ILE A 113 -10.08 4.68 16.90
N GLY A 114 -8.78 4.53 17.17
CA GLY A 114 -7.72 5.32 16.53
C GLY A 114 -7.74 5.18 15.01
N VAL A 115 -7.73 3.95 14.48
CA VAL A 115 -7.83 3.68 13.04
C VAL A 115 -9.07 4.34 12.43
N ALA A 116 -10.24 4.19 13.07
CA ALA A 116 -11.48 4.77 12.57
C ALA A 116 -11.44 6.31 12.57
N ALA A 117 -10.93 6.92 13.65
CA ALA A 117 -10.83 8.37 13.77
C ALA A 117 -9.90 8.96 12.71
N TYR A 118 -8.70 8.40 12.52
CA TYR A 118 -7.79 8.83 11.46
C TYR A 118 -8.34 8.53 10.07
N GLY A 119 -9.02 7.39 9.88
CA GLY A 119 -9.68 7.06 8.61
C GLY A 119 -10.73 8.10 8.21
N VAL A 120 -11.62 8.47 9.14
CA VAL A 120 -12.64 9.52 8.92
C VAL A 120 -11.96 10.85 8.62
N TRP A 121 -10.95 11.24 9.40
CA TRP A 121 -10.22 12.49 9.17
C TRP A 121 -9.59 12.53 7.78
N CYS A 122 -8.87 11.48 7.37
CA CYS A 122 -8.21 11.40 6.07
C CYS A 122 -9.22 11.44 4.91
N VAL A 123 -10.33 10.71 5.01
CA VAL A 123 -11.37 10.71 3.97
C VAL A 123 -12.03 12.09 3.85
N VAL A 124 -12.39 12.71 4.98
CA VAL A 124 -13.06 14.02 4.98
C VAL A 124 -12.12 15.10 4.42
N THR A 125 -10.92 15.23 4.99
CA THR A 125 -9.98 16.28 4.59
C THR A 125 -9.44 16.06 3.18
N GLY A 126 -9.13 14.82 2.81
CA GLY A 126 -8.71 14.46 1.45
C GLY A 126 -9.80 14.74 0.43
N SER A 127 -11.07 14.39 0.73
CA SER A 127 -12.19 14.68 -0.16
C SER A 127 -12.39 16.17 -0.35
N ILE A 128 -12.35 16.95 0.74
CA ILE A 128 -12.45 18.43 0.65
C ILE A 128 -11.34 18.98 -0.24
N LEU A 129 -10.10 18.55 -0.02
CA LEU A 129 -8.95 19.02 -0.80
C LEU A 129 -9.07 18.65 -2.29
N PHE A 130 -9.22 17.36 -2.60
CA PHE A 130 -9.20 16.90 -3.99
C PHE A 130 -10.46 17.29 -4.77
N LEU A 131 -11.63 17.32 -4.14
CA LEU A 131 -12.84 17.84 -4.79
C LEU A 131 -12.78 19.37 -4.95
N GLY A 132 -12.17 20.08 -4.00
CA GLY A 132 -11.88 21.50 -4.11
C GLY A 132 -10.96 21.81 -5.30
N ILE A 133 -9.83 21.11 -5.42
CA ILE A 133 -8.91 21.25 -6.57
C ILE A 133 -9.63 20.94 -7.88
N LYS A 134 -10.41 19.84 -7.90
CA LYS A 134 -11.20 19.44 -9.08
C LYS A 134 -12.19 20.52 -9.51
N ALA A 135 -12.77 21.28 -8.57
CA ALA A 135 -13.72 22.34 -8.88
C ALA A 135 -13.07 23.62 -9.42
N VAL A 136 -11.77 23.85 -9.17
CA VAL A 136 -11.06 25.09 -9.57
C VAL A 136 -10.21 24.88 -10.83
N ASN A 137 -9.25 23.95 -10.80
CA ASN A 137 -8.25 23.78 -11.86
C ASN A 137 -8.26 22.38 -12.51
N GLY A 138 -9.08 21.45 -12.00
CA GLY A 138 -9.02 20.05 -12.41
C GLY A 138 -7.90 19.28 -11.70
N LEU A 139 -8.02 17.94 -11.63
CA LEU A 139 -7.06 17.06 -10.94
C LEU A 139 -6.30 16.13 -11.91
N ARG A 140 -6.89 15.85 -13.07
CA ARG A 140 -6.36 14.94 -14.10
C ARG A 140 -6.20 15.73 -15.39
N VAL A 141 -5.09 15.52 -16.08
CA VAL A 141 -4.84 16.07 -17.42
C VAL A 141 -5.91 15.60 -18.42
N SER A 142 -6.00 16.26 -19.57
CA SER A 142 -6.90 15.82 -20.63
C SER A 142 -6.52 14.43 -21.15
N ARG A 143 -7.47 13.72 -21.76
CA ARG A 143 -7.20 12.39 -22.34
C ARG A 143 -6.14 12.45 -23.44
N GLU A 144 -6.08 13.55 -24.19
CA GLU A 144 -5.08 13.73 -25.24
C GLU A 144 -3.67 13.85 -24.64
N GLU A 145 -3.50 14.68 -23.62
CA GLU A 145 -2.23 14.83 -22.89
C GLU A 145 -1.82 13.52 -22.20
N GLU A 146 -2.78 12.79 -21.61
CA GLU A 146 -2.53 11.50 -20.97
C GLU A 146 -1.98 10.46 -21.96
N ILE A 147 -2.47 10.45 -23.20
CA ILE A 147 -2.01 9.52 -24.26
C ILE A 147 -0.62 9.91 -24.77
N LYS A 148 -0.33 11.20 -24.90
CA LYS A 148 0.99 11.68 -25.34
C LYS A 148 2.06 11.52 -24.27
N GLY A 149 1.66 11.57 -23.00
CA GLY A 149 2.53 11.43 -21.82
C GLY A 149 2.91 12.78 -21.21
N LEU A 150 2.90 12.85 -19.88
CA LEU A 150 3.16 14.09 -19.13
C LEU A 150 4.61 14.58 -19.25
N ASP A 151 5.56 13.73 -19.61
CA ASP A 151 6.94 14.16 -19.85
C ASP A 151 6.99 15.19 -21.00
N ILE A 152 6.22 14.96 -22.07
CA ILE A 152 6.18 15.84 -23.23
C ILE A 152 5.34 17.08 -22.93
N GLU A 153 4.13 16.89 -22.41
CA GLU A 153 3.16 17.98 -22.26
C GLU A 153 3.48 18.92 -21.08
N GLU A 154 3.96 18.40 -19.95
CA GLU A 154 4.29 19.23 -18.77
C GLU A 154 5.77 19.63 -18.72
N HIS A 155 6.68 18.82 -19.25
CA HIS A 155 8.12 19.04 -19.11
C HIS A 155 8.85 19.32 -20.44
N GLY A 156 8.18 19.18 -21.59
CA GLY A 156 8.77 19.45 -22.90
C GLY A 156 9.92 18.51 -23.28
N ILE A 157 10.04 17.36 -22.61
CA ILE A 157 11.14 16.42 -22.78
C ILE A 157 10.61 15.00 -23.02
N GLN A 158 11.40 14.15 -23.66
CA GLN A 158 11.15 12.71 -23.68
C GLN A 158 12.14 12.02 -22.73
N ALA A 159 11.63 11.33 -21.71
CA ALA A 159 12.49 10.60 -20.77
C ALA A 159 13.29 9.48 -21.45
N TYR A 160 12.72 8.85 -22.49
CA TYR A 160 13.33 7.74 -23.22
C TYR A 160 13.23 7.90 -24.75
N PRO A 161 14.14 8.65 -25.39
CA PRO A 161 14.05 8.98 -26.83
C PRO A 161 14.13 7.78 -27.78
N ASN A 162 14.68 6.65 -27.34
CA ASN A 162 14.96 5.49 -28.19
C ASN A 162 13.84 4.43 -28.22
N ASP A 163 12.89 4.47 -27.27
CA ASP A 163 11.86 3.42 -27.14
C ASP A 163 10.75 3.52 -28.20
N VAL A 164 10.70 4.61 -28.96
CA VAL A 164 9.77 4.80 -30.10
C VAL A 164 10.26 4.08 -31.37
N VAL A 165 11.57 3.81 -31.49
CA VAL A 165 12.15 3.15 -32.68
C VAL A 165 11.72 1.66 -32.76
N GLY A 166 11.35 1.04 -31.64
CA GLY A 166 10.85 -0.34 -31.61
C GLY A 166 9.38 -0.49 -32.06
N ALA A 167 8.57 0.57 -31.95
CA ALA A 167 7.14 0.53 -32.33
C ALA A 167 6.91 0.89 -33.82
N LEU A 168 7.90 1.53 -34.46
CA LEU A 168 7.86 1.90 -35.88
C LEU A 168 8.79 1.03 -36.76
N GLY A 169 9.48 0.05 -36.16
CA GLY A 169 10.44 -0.83 -36.85
C GLY A 169 9.91 -2.23 -37.22
N ALA A 170 8.60 -2.47 -37.11
CA ALA A 170 7.97 -3.73 -37.52
C ALA A 170 6.99 -3.51 -38.69
N THR A 171 7.47 -2.83 -39.72
CA THR A 171 7.04 -3.07 -41.09
C THR A 171 8.32 -3.20 -41.90
N ASP A 172 8.78 -4.45 -42.02
CA ASP A 172 9.26 -5.15 -43.22
C ASP A 172 10.13 -6.35 -42.80
#